data_AF-A0AAP4DIZ8-F1
#
_entry.id   AF-A0AAP4DIZ8-F1
#
_cell.length_a   1.000
_cell.length_b   1.000
_cell.length_c   1.000
_cell.angle_alpha   90.00
_cell.angle_beta   90.00
_cell.angle_gamma   90.00
#
_symmetry.space_group_name_H-M   'P 1'
#
loop_
_entity.id
_entity.type
_entity.pdbx_description
1 polymer ?
#
loop_
_entity_poly.entity_id
_entity_poly.type
_entity_poly.pdbx_seq_one_letter_code
_entity_poly.pdbx_strand_id
1 'polypeptide(L)'
;MEAVKAYKNIYKHKFAEKLICSSNEELLKFIEEEFPRKPISSYNTYKQKIEALSTLDDTELNLAIARMTNIENIHDHTKLWPVGSLLVATSFIALQIILKVNITKIDKDNYLNALYYVLLAMAVCLSFLLSMQKERKKVVTASFFKELLIQIKSDKD
;
A
#
# COMPACT_ATOMS: atom_id res chain seq x y z
N MET A 1 -2.96 -13.49 37.08
CA MET A 1 -4.21 -13.18 36.33
C MET A 1 -4.35 -11.68 36.06
N GLU A 2 -3.96 -10.80 36.99
CA GLU A 2 -4.01 -9.33 36.80
C GLU A 2 -3.05 -8.80 35.72
N ALA A 3 -1.83 -9.34 35.62
CA ALA A 3 -0.85 -8.90 34.61
C ALA A 3 -1.31 -9.15 33.16
N VAL A 4 -2.02 -10.26 32.90
CA VAL A 4 -2.57 -10.59 31.58
C VAL A 4 -3.73 -9.65 31.21
N LYS A 5 -4.54 -9.26 32.21
CA LYS A 5 -5.67 -8.34 32.04
C LYS A 5 -5.19 -6.90 31.79
N ALA A 6 -4.14 -6.46 32.49
CA ALA A 6 -3.50 -5.17 32.27
C ALA A 6 -2.85 -5.09 30.88
N TYR A 7 -2.15 -6.14 30.45
CA TYR A 7 -1.58 -6.24 29.11
C TYR A 7 -2.65 -6.12 28.03
N LYS A 8 -3.75 -6.86 28.15
CA LYS A 8 -4.86 -6.82 27.17
C LYS A 8 -5.45 -5.41 27.01
N ASN A 9 -5.60 -4.67 28.10
CA ASN A 9 -6.19 -3.32 28.09
C ASN A 9 -5.26 -2.26 27.48
N ILE A 10 -3.95 -2.38 27.72
CA ILE A 10 -2.94 -1.48 27.12
C ILE A 10 -2.89 -1.66 25.61
N TYR A 11 -2.89 -2.92 25.13
CA TYR A 11 -2.88 -3.21 23.69
C TYR A 11 -4.20 -2.83 23.02
N LYS A 12 -5.34 -2.99 23.71
CA LYS A 12 -6.63 -2.49 23.21
C LYS A 12 -6.57 -1.00 22.91
N HIS A 13 -6.17 -0.18 23.89
CA HIS A 13 -6.11 1.27 23.70
C HIS A 13 -5.13 1.66 22.59
N LYS A 14 -3.93 1.05 22.58
CA LYS A 14 -2.93 1.26 21.52
C LYS A 14 -3.52 0.98 20.14
N PHE A 15 -4.26 -0.12 20.00
CA PHE A 15 -4.88 -0.52 18.73
C PHE A 15 -6.02 0.42 18.35
N ALA A 16 -6.97 0.69 19.23
CA ALA A 16 -8.08 1.61 18.96
C ALA A 16 -7.56 2.98 18.51
N GLU A 17 -6.60 3.56 19.25
CA GLU A 17 -5.99 4.84 18.93
C GLU A 17 -5.26 4.82 17.58
N LYS A 18 -4.47 3.78 17.29
CA LYS A 18 -3.79 3.68 15.99
C LYS A 18 -4.75 3.48 14.83
N LEU A 19 -5.77 2.64 15.00
CA LEU A 19 -6.77 2.36 13.95
C LEU A 19 -7.64 3.58 13.64
N ILE A 20 -7.99 4.37 14.65
CA ILE A 20 -8.96 5.47 14.49
C ILE A 20 -8.26 6.80 14.23
N CYS A 21 -7.21 7.13 14.99
CA CYS A 21 -6.69 8.50 15.07
C CYS A 21 -5.41 8.75 14.26
N SER A 22 -4.68 7.71 13.87
CA SER A 22 -3.40 7.91 13.13
C SER A 22 -3.62 8.38 11.70
N SER A 23 -2.58 8.81 10.99
CA SER A 23 -2.64 9.01 9.53
C SER A 23 -2.72 7.67 8.79
N ASN A 24 -3.14 7.67 7.52
CA ASN A 24 -3.19 6.43 6.72
C ASN A 24 -1.80 5.80 6.55
N GLU A 25 -0.75 6.62 6.42
CA GLU A 25 0.63 6.14 6.27
C GLU A 25 1.13 5.50 7.57
N GLU A 26 0.90 6.15 8.71
CA GLU A 26 1.24 5.59 10.02
C GLU A 26 0.48 4.30 10.30
N LEU A 27 -0.81 4.27 9.97
CA LEU A 27 -1.65 3.10 10.16
C LEU A 27 -1.17 1.92 9.31
N LEU A 28 -0.85 2.14 8.04
CA LEU A 28 -0.32 1.09 7.17
C LEU A 28 1.03 0.57 7.66
N LYS A 29 1.91 1.46 8.12
CA LYS A 29 3.21 1.06 8.70
C LYS A 29 3.00 0.23 9.98
N PHE A 30 2.11 0.70 10.85
CA PHE A 30 1.73 0.00 12.07
C PHE A 30 1.20 -1.41 11.77
N ILE A 31 0.31 -1.55 10.78
CA ILE A 31 -0.22 -2.85 10.35
C ILE A 31 0.91 -3.75 9.83
N GLU A 32 1.80 -3.24 8.99
CA GLU A 32 2.91 -4.05 8.45
C GLU A 32 3.86 -4.57 9.53
N GLU A 33 4.08 -3.78 10.58
CA GLU A 33 4.94 -4.13 11.72
C GLU A 33 4.26 -5.11 12.68
N GLU A 34 3.00 -4.85 13.02
CA GLU A 34 2.30 -5.63 14.05
C GLU A 34 1.63 -6.89 13.51
N PHE A 35 1.15 -6.83 12.25
CA PHE A 35 0.44 -7.88 11.53
C PHE A 35 1.11 -8.17 10.17
N PRO A 36 2.36 -8.65 10.17
CA PRO A 36 3.10 -8.88 8.94
C PRO A 36 2.45 -10.00 8.11
N ARG A 37 2.38 -9.78 6.79
CA ARG A 37 1.97 -10.80 5.81
C ARG A 37 3.01 -11.92 5.62
N LYS A 38 4.21 -11.73 6.17
CA LYS A 38 5.32 -12.69 6.13
C LYS A 38 5.21 -13.68 7.30
N PRO A 39 5.91 -14.82 7.25
CA PRO A 39 5.95 -15.76 8.38
C PRO A 39 6.24 -15.05 9.70
N ILE A 40 5.41 -15.30 10.69
CA ILE A 40 5.53 -14.75 12.03
C ILE A 40 6.64 -15.48 12.80
N SER A 41 7.41 -14.74 13.60
CA SER A 41 8.48 -15.29 14.42
C SER A 41 7.96 -16.02 15.67
N SER A 42 6.76 -15.68 16.15
CA SER A 42 6.15 -16.23 17.36
C SER A 42 4.63 -16.32 17.23
N TYR A 43 4.11 -17.55 17.28
CA TYR A 43 2.67 -17.81 17.28
C TYR A 43 1.98 -17.20 18.51
N ASN A 44 2.57 -17.35 19.71
CA ASN A 44 1.98 -16.85 20.95
C ASN A 44 1.84 -15.33 20.94
N THR A 45 2.85 -14.62 20.46
CA THR A 45 2.81 -13.15 20.36
C THR A 45 1.76 -12.70 19.35
N TYR A 46 1.68 -13.37 18.20
CA TYR A 46 0.66 -13.05 17.20
C TYR A 46 -0.75 -13.30 17.74
N LYS A 47 -0.98 -14.44 18.39
CA LYS A 47 -2.26 -14.79 19.02
C LYS A 47 -2.70 -13.73 20.05
N GLN A 48 -1.78 -13.24 20.90
CA GLN A 48 -2.09 -12.18 21.85
C GLN A 48 -2.55 -10.87 21.18
N LYS A 49 -1.98 -10.51 20.03
CA LYS A 49 -2.41 -9.33 19.27
C LYS A 49 -3.82 -9.53 18.69
N ILE A 50 -4.12 -10.71 18.15
CA ILE A 50 -5.47 -11.06 17.68
C ILE A 50 -6.47 -11.00 18.85
N GLU A 51 -6.12 -11.56 20.00
CA GLU A 51 -6.95 -11.50 21.21
C GLU A 51 -7.14 -10.08 21.74
N ALA A 52 -6.19 -9.17 21.53
CA ALA A 52 -6.36 -7.76 21.87
C ALA A 52 -7.29 -7.05 20.88
N LEU A 53 -7.17 -7.31 19.57
CA LEU A 53 -8.10 -6.81 18.57
C LEU A 53 -9.53 -7.30 18.83
N SER A 54 -9.72 -8.54 19.28
CA SER A 54 -11.05 -9.06 19.62
C SER A 54 -11.69 -8.37 20.84
N THR A 55 -10.96 -7.54 21.59
CA THR A 55 -11.55 -6.72 22.67
C THR A 55 -12.12 -5.39 22.22
N LEU A 56 -11.87 -4.96 20.98
CA LEU A 56 -12.52 -3.79 20.39
C LEU A 56 -14.04 -3.99 20.35
N ASP A 57 -14.85 -2.96 20.50
CA ASP A 57 -16.30 -3.10 20.31
C ASP A 57 -16.68 -3.11 18.82
N ASP A 58 -17.95 -3.41 18.51
CA ASP A 58 -18.40 -3.50 17.11
C ASP A 58 -18.33 -2.16 16.39
N THR A 59 -18.48 -1.04 17.11
CA THR A 59 -18.35 0.30 16.54
C THR A 59 -16.90 0.57 16.16
N GLU A 60 -15.96 0.28 17.05
CA GLU A 60 -14.51 0.37 16.82
C GLU A 60 -14.08 -0.52 15.63
N LEU A 61 -14.57 -1.76 15.57
CA LEU A 61 -14.29 -2.68 14.46
C LEU A 61 -14.87 -2.18 13.13
N ASN A 62 -16.13 -1.73 13.12
CA ASN A 62 -16.78 -1.20 11.91
C ASN A 62 -16.05 0.05 11.39
N LEU A 63 -15.63 0.95 12.28
CA LEU A 63 -14.84 2.14 11.91
C LEU A 63 -13.50 1.75 11.30
N ALA A 64 -12.79 0.79 11.91
CA ALA A 64 -11.52 0.30 11.38
C ALA A 64 -11.69 -0.37 10.00
N ILE A 65 -12.73 -1.18 9.80
CA ILE A 65 -13.06 -1.81 8.51
C ILE A 65 -13.39 -0.76 7.45
N ALA A 66 -14.24 0.22 7.77
CA ALA A 66 -14.60 1.31 6.87
C ALA A 66 -13.35 2.11 6.47
N ARG A 67 -12.44 2.33 7.41
CA ARG A 67 -11.18 3.00 7.16
C ARG A 67 -10.26 2.21 6.23
N MET A 68 -10.12 0.90 6.42
CA MET A 68 -9.36 0.05 5.48
C MET A 68 -9.96 0.07 4.08
N THR A 69 -11.29 0.00 3.98
CA THR A 69 -12.02 0.10 2.70
C THR A 69 -11.76 1.44 2.00
N ASN A 70 -11.71 2.54 2.76
CA ASN A 70 -11.37 3.84 2.21
C ASN A 70 -9.92 3.87 1.70
N ILE A 71 -8.97 3.30 2.44
CA ILE A 71 -7.57 3.21 2.00
C ILE A 71 -7.46 2.40 0.70
N GLU A 72 -8.12 1.25 0.59
CA GLU A 72 -8.19 0.47 -0.65
C GLU A 72 -8.71 1.31 -1.81
N ASN A 73 -9.82 2.04 -1.61
CA ASN A 73 -10.47 2.84 -2.64
C ASN A 73 -9.61 4.01 -3.13
N ILE A 74 -8.93 4.71 -2.22
CA ILE A 74 -8.04 5.84 -2.56
C ILE A 74 -6.82 5.34 -3.34
N HIS A 75 -6.34 4.15 -3.01
CA HIS A 75 -5.13 3.56 -3.60
C HIS A 75 -5.46 2.56 -4.72
N ASP A 76 -6.70 2.49 -5.19
CA ASP A 76 -7.08 1.62 -6.29
C ASP A 76 -6.65 2.24 -7.63
N HIS A 77 -5.42 1.90 -8.05
CA HIS A 77 -4.82 2.41 -9.29
C HIS A 77 -5.50 1.93 -10.56
N THR A 78 -6.39 0.93 -10.50
CA THR A 78 -7.12 0.49 -11.70
C THR A 78 -7.94 1.63 -12.31
N LYS A 79 -8.37 2.59 -11.48
CA LYS A 79 -9.14 3.77 -11.89
C LYS A 79 -8.30 4.86 -12.54
N LEU A 80 -7.01 4.95 -12.21
CA LEU A 80 -6.10 6.00 -12.72
C LEU A 80 -5.12 5.48 -13.78
N TRP A 81 -5.03 4.17 -13.96
CA TRP A 81 -4.16 3.53 -14.97
C TRP A 81 -4.38 4.05 -16.40
N PRO A 82 -5.61 4.24 -16.91
CA PRO A 82 -5.81 4.76 -18.27
C PRO A 82 -5.23 6.16 -18.44
N VAL A 83 -5.40 7.03 -17.44
CA VAL A 83 -4.87 8.40 -17.45
C VAL A 83 -3.34 8.38 -17.34
N GLY A 84 -2.79 7.58 -16.42
CA GLY A 84 -1.34 7.46 -16.23
C GLY A 84 -0.62 6.90 -17.45
N SER A 85 -1.16 5.86 -18.08
CA SER A 85 -0.60 5.27 -19.31
C SER A 85 -0.62 6.24 -20.49
N LEU A 86 -1.69 7.03 -20.65
CA LEU A 86 -1.74 8.10 -21.65
C LEU A 86 -0.68 9.18 -21.40
N LEU A 87 -0.48 9.58 -20.14
CA LEU A 87 0.55 10.55 -19.76
C LEU A 87 1.97 10.02 -20.06
N VAL A 88 2.25 8.75 -19.78
CA VAL A 88 3.55 8.13 -20.11
C VAL A 88 3.76 8.07 -21.63
N ALA A 89 2.75 7.65 -22.39
CA ALA A 89 2.83 7.57 -23.85
C ALA A 89 3.06 8.96 -24.49
N THR A 90 2.30 9.98 -24.06
CA THR A 90 2.48 11.36 -24.54
C THR A 90 3.84 11.94 -24.16
N SER A 91 4.36 11.59 -22.97
CA SER A 91 5.71 11.98 -22.54
C SER A 91 6.80 11.39 -23.44
N PHE A 92 6.64 10.16 -23.91
CA PHE A 92 7.60 9.55 -24.85
C PHE A 92 7.59 10.24 -26.21
N ILE A 93 6.43 10.63 -26.72
CA ILE A 93 6.33 11.42 -27.95
C ILE A 93 7.02 12.78 -27.76
N ALA A 94 6.76 13.46 -26.64
CA ALA A 94 7.40 14.75 -26.34
C ALA A 94 8.94 14.63 -26.23
N LEU A 95 9.44 13.56 -25.59
CA LEU A 95 10.88 13.29 -25.49
C LEU A 95 11.54 13.07 -26.85
N GLN A 96 10.85 12.41 -27.80
CA GLN A 96 11.37 12.25 -29.16
C GLN A 96 11.56 13.59 -29.87
N ILE A 97 10.60 14.51 -29.69
CA ILE A 97 10.64 15.86 -30.26
C ILE A 97 11.78 16.67 -29.64
N ILE A 98 11.89 16.67 -28.30
CA ILE A 98 12.90 17.43 -27.56
C ILE A 98 14.32 16.99 -27.92
N LEU A 99 14.55 15.67 -27.98
CA LEU A 99 15.87 15.11 -28.31
C LEU A 99 16.13 15.02 -29.81
N LYS A 100 15.16 15.47 -30.64
CA LYS A 100 15.22 15.41 -32.10
C LYS A 100 15.62 14.03 -32.61
N VAL A 101 15.08 12.98 -31.97
CA VAL A 101 15.36 11.59 -32.33
C VAL A 101 14.22 11.02 -33.14
N ASN A 102 14.56 10.31 -34.21
CA ASN A 102 13.63 9.42 -34.89
C ASN A 102 14.05 7.96 -34.65
N ILE A 103 13.39 7.31 -33.69
CA ILE A 103 13.66 5.91 -33.34
C ILE A 103 13.39 4.93 -34.50
N THR A 104 12.65 5.32 -35.54
CA THR A 104 12.44 4.47 -36.74
C THR A 104 13.59 4.53 -37.74
N LYS A 105 14.48 5.53 -37.63
CA LYS A 105 15.62 5.76 -38.51
C LYS A 105 16.80 6.28 -37.70
N ILE A 106 17.54 5.35 -37.09
CA ILE A 106 18.74 5.67 -36.33
C ILE A 106 19.93 5.74 -37.30
N ASP A 107 20.61 6.87 -37.34
CA ASP A 107 21.81 7.14 -38.13
C ASP A 107 22.96 7.57 -37.20
N LYS A 108 24.15 7.79 -37.77
CA LYS A 108 25.35 8.14 -36.97
C LYS A 108 25.20 9.49 -36.27
N ASP A 109 24.43 10.41 -36.86
CA ASP A 109 24.27 11.77 -36.36
C ASP A 109 23.26 11.84 -35.20
N ASN A 110 22.28 10.94 -35.16
CA ASN A 110 21.28 10.88 -34.10
C ASN A 110 21.51 9.76 -33.05
N TYR A 111 22.52 8.91 -33.23
CA TYR A 111 22.79 7.74 -32.37
C TYR A 111 22.90 8.11 -30.88
N LEU A 112 23.64 9.16 -30.55
CA LEU A 112 23.79 9.60 -29.15
C LEU A 112 22.46 10.08 -28.56
N ASN A 113 21.68 10.85 -29.32
CA ASN A 113 20.37 11.31 -28.89
C ASN A 113 19.38 10.15 -28.71
N ALA A 114 19.46 9.13 -29.56
CA ALA A 114 18.70 7.90 -29.42
C ALA A 114 19.08 7.13 -28.15
N LEU A 115 20.37 7.04 -27.82
CA LEU A 115 20.83 6.44 -26.57
C LEU A 115 20.27 7.18 -25.35
N TYR A 116 20.37 8.52 -25.33
CA TYR A 116 19.81 9.34 -24.25
C TYR A 116 18.29 9.18 -24.10
N TYR A 117 17.57 9.15 -25.23
CA TYR A 117 16.14 8.90 -25.25
C TYR A 117 15.77 7.57 -24.59
N VAL A 118 16.46 6.48 -24.97
CA VAL A 118 16.20 5.15 -24.42
C VAL A 118 16.48 5.10 -22.92
N LEU A 119 17.59 5.68 -22.46
CA LEU A 119 17.92 5.75 -21.03
C LEU A 119 16.86 6.53 -20.23
N LEU A 120 16.41 7.67 -20.73
CA LEU A 120 15.36 8.47 -20.08
C LEU A 120 14.01 7.74 -20.09
N ALA A 121 13.63 7.12 -21.20
CA ALA A 121 12.40 6.34 -21.29
C ALA A 121 12.40 5.17 -20.30
N MET A 122 13.53 4.46 -20.19
CA MET A 122 13.71 3.41 -19.18
C MET A 122 13.58 3.97 -17.77
N ALA A 123 14.21 5.09 -17.45
CA ALA A 123 14.11 5.72 -16.13
C ALA A 123 12.66 6.06 -15.78
N VAL A 124 11.91 6.67 -16.70
CA VAL A 124 10.49 7.01 -16.51
C VAL A 124 9.64 5.75 -16.27
N CYS A 125 9.82 4.71 -17.09
CA CYS A 125 9.14 3.42 -16.89
C CYS A 125 9.43 2.82 -15.52
N LEU A 126 10.69 2.83 -15.10
CA LEU A 126 11.13 2.23 -13.84
C LEU A 126 10.58 3.00 -12.64
N SER A 127 10.61 4.34 -12.67
CA SER A 127 9.99 5.20 -11.65
C SER A 127 8.47 4.99 -11.54
N PHE A 128 7.79 4.84 -12.67
CA PHE A 128 6.36 4.58 -12.71
C PHE A 128 6.02 3.20 -12.12
N LEU A 129 6.77 2.16 -12.51
CA LEU A 129 6.62 0.81 -11.97
C LEU A 129 6.84 0.75 -10.46
N LEU A 130 7.90 1.39 -9.95
CA LEU A 130 8.17 1.45 -8.51
C LEU A 130 7.07 2.18 -7.74
N SER A 131 6.55 3.28 -8.30
CA SER A 131 5.41 4.01 -7.72
C SER A 131 4.19 3.11 -7.61
N MET A 132 3.82 2.41 -8.69
CA MET A 132 2.70 1.47 -8.65
C MET A 132 2.88 0.33 -7.65
N GLN A 133 4.09 -0.22 -7.54
CA GLN A 133 4.36 -1.29 -6.58
C GLN A 133 4.18 -0.80 -5.15
N LYS A 134 4.67 0.41 -4.83
CA LYS A 134 4.51 1.02 -3.51
C LYS A 134 3.04 1.15 -3.15
N GLU A 135 2.24 1.68 -4.06
CA GLU A 135 0.84 1.91 -3.76
C GLU A 135 0.00 0.61 -3.76
N ARG A 136 0.31 -0.35 -4.66
CA ARG A 136 -0.26 -1.71 -4.59
C ARG A 136 0.03 -2.37 -3.24
N LYS A 137 1.22 -2.16 -2.68
CA LYS A 137 1.57 -2.69 -1.35
C LYS A 137 0.61 -2.17 -0.29
N LYS A 138 0.24 -0.88 -0.33
CA LYS A 138 -0.73 -0.26 0.58
C LYS A 138 -2.11 -0.90 0.47
N VAL A 139 -2.63 -1.07 -0.76
CA VAL A 139 -3.91 -1.75 -1.01
C VAL A 139 -3.92 -3.15 -0.42
N VAL A 140 -2.88 -3.95 -0.70
CA VAL A 140 -2.84 -5.34 -0.21
C VAL A 140 -2.68 -5.39 1.32
N THR A 141 -1.93 -4.47 1.93
CA THR A 141 -1.85 -4.37 3.40
C THR A 141 -3.21 -4.03 4.02
N ALA A 142 -3.91 -3.04 3.47
CA ALA A 142 -5.24 -2.65 3.94
C ALA A 142 -6.26 -3.80 3.78
N SER A 143 -6.23 -4.49 2.63
CA SER A 143 -7.11 -5.62 2.33
C SER A 143 -6.88 -6.80 3.27
N PHE A 144 -5.63 -7.20 3.46
CA PHE A 144 -5.29 -8.25 4.42
C PHE A 144 -5.82 -7.94 5.83
N PHE A 145 -5.60 -6.71 6.30
CA PHE A 145 -6.03 -6.33 7.64
C PHE A 145 -7.55 -6.19 7.75
N LYS A 146 -8.23 -5.70 6.70
CA LYS A 146 -9.69 -5.66 6.62
C LYS A 146 -10.31 -7.05 6.79
N GLU A 147 -9.82 -8.04 6.05
CA GLU A 147 -10.31 -9.42 6.14
C GLU A 147 -10.11 -9.98 7.56
N LEU A 148 -8.96 -9.67 8.18
CA LEU A 148 -8.68 -10.05 9.57
C LEU A 148 -9.67 -9.42 10.56
N LEU A 149 -10.03 -8.14 10.38
CA LEU A 149 -11.04 -7.49 11.22
C LEU A 149 -12.45 -8.06 11.00
N ILE A 150 -12.79 -8.40 9.75
CA ILE A 150 -14.08 -9.04 9.41
C ILE A 150 -14.17 -10.40 10.10
N GLN A 151 -13.11 -11.21 10.04
CA GLN A 151 -13.07 -12.50 10.73
C GLN A 151 -13.22 -12.33 12.24
N ILE A 152 -12.48 -11.40 12.85
CA ILE A 152 -12.58 -11.13 14.29
C ILE A 152 -13.98 -10.70 14.70
N LYS A 153 -14.67 -9.92 13.85
CA LYS A 153 -16.06 -9.53 14.09
C LYS A 153 -17.00 -10.73 13.99
N SER A 154 -16.86 -11.54 12.95
CA SER A 154 -17.67 -12.75 12.74
C SER A 154 -17.50 -13.78 13.85
N ASP A 155 -16.32 -13.87 14.48
CA ASP A 155 -16.06 -14.82 15.58
C ASP A 155 -16.70 -14.38 16.91
N LYS A 156 -17.27 -13.16 16.99
CA LYS A 156 -17.97 -12.64 18.18
C LYS A 156 -19.47 -12.81 18.15
N ASP A 157 -20.03 -12.83 16.94
CA ASP A 157 -21.45 -13.07 16.68
C ASP A 157 -21.80 -14.55 16.92
#